data_AF-A0A085MPT7-F1
#
_entry.id   AF-A0A085MPT7-F1
#
_cell.length_a   1.000
_cell.length_b   1.000
_cell.length_c   1.000
_cell.angle_alpha   90.00
_cell.angle_beta   90.00
_cell.angle_gamma   90.00
#
_symmetry.space_group_name_H-M   'P 1'
#
loop_
_entity.id
_entity.type
_entity.pdbx_description
1 polymer ?
#
loop_
_entity_poly.entity_id
_entity_poly.type
_entity_poly.pdbx_seq_one_letter_code
_entity_poly.pdbx_strand_id
1 'polypeptide(L)'
;MRGVELPMNYMMTKRGEPFLMHDSGAEDEERVLIFSTQENVRHLSASATLFCDGTFKTAPTQFAQLFTVHGVVLGYPVPLVYALTTRKREQTHRYVHQRIIDYAEERNWSINPSLCMMDVELANMNAIRSLLPNAEIKGC
;
A
#
# COMPACT_ATOMS: atom_id res chain seq x y z
N MET A 1 2.91 -22.65 -0.72
CA MET A 1 3.97 -21.91 -1.46
C MET A 1 5.22 -22.00 -0.58
N ARG A 2 6.40 -22.43 -1.05
CA ARG A 2 7.60 -22.35 -0.18
C ARG A 2 8.00 -20.89 -0.07
N GLY A 3 7.87 -20.31 1.11
CA GLY A 3 8.08 -18.88 1.34
C GLY A 3 9.51 -18.46 1.04
N VAL A 4 9.67 -17.50 0.14
CA VAL A 4 10.94 -16.82 -0.06
C VAL A 4 11.22 -15.98 1.18
N GLU A 5 12.28 -16.30 1.92
CA GLU A 5 12.81 -15.40 2.93
C GLU A 5 13.40 -14.17 2.22
N LEU A 6 13.04 -12.98 2.69
CA LEU A 6 13.60 -11.74 2.16
C LEU A 6 14.97 -11.52 2.80
N PRO A 7 16.05 -11.32 2.02
CA PRO A 7 17.31 -10.84 2.54
C PRO A 7 17.16 -9.50 3.28
N MET A 8 17.90 -9.33 4.38
CA MET A 8 17.84 -8.11 5.21
C MET A 8 18.13 -6.82 4.42
N ASN A 9 19.00 -6.89 3.40
CA ASN A 9 19.30 -5.74 2.53
C ASN A 9 18.13 -5.27 1.66
N TYR A 10 17.06 -6.06 1.50
CA TYR A 10 15.81 -5.64 0.85
C TYR A 10 14.76 -5.13 1.83
N MET A 11 14.99 -5.30 3.14
CA MET A 11 14.11 -4.79 4.19
C MET A 11 14.50 -3.38 4.65
N MET A 12 15.60 -2.84 4.13
CA MET A 12 16.20 -1.58 4.57
C MET A 12 16.39 -0.63 3.39
N THR A 13 16.30 0.67 3.64
CA THR A 13 16.70 1.69 2.66
C THR A 13 18.23 1.71 2.51
N LYS A 14 18.73 2.39 1.46
CA LYS A 14 20.17 2.63 1.30
C LYS A 14 20.80 3.46 2.43
N ARG A 15 19.97 4.12 3.25
CA ARG A 15 20.41 4.87 4.44
C ARG A 15 20.36 4.03 5.73
N GLY A 16 19.93 2.76 5.65
CA GLY A 16 19.81 1.90 6.82
C GLY A 16 18.53 2.14 7.64
N GLU A 17 17.49 2.71 7.04
CA GLU A 17 16.17 2.84 7.68
C GLU A 17 15.31 1.60 7.37
N PRO A 18 14.43 1.15 8.29
CA PRO A 18 13.46 0.11 7.99
C PRO A 18 12.57 0.50 6.80
N PHE A 19 12.42 -0.44 5.86
CA PHE A 19 11.62 -0.27 4.64
C PHE A 19 10.57 -1.36 4.46
N LEU A 20 10.81 -2.59 4.92
CA LEU A 20 9.74 -3.59 5.01
C LEU A 20 8.84 -3.23 6.19
N MET A 21 7.68 -2.65 5.89
CA MET A 21 6.69 -2.21 6.86
C MET A 21 5.87 -3.38 7.40
N HIS A 22 5.52 -4.33 6.53
CA HIS A 22 4.70 -5.48 6.89
C HIS A 22 5.02 -6.69 6.01
N ASP A 23 5.00 -7.88 6.61
CA ASP A 23 5.04 -9.19 5.94
C ASP A 23 4.05 -10.10 6.65
N SER A 24 3.01 -10.55 5.95
CA SER A 24 2.00 -11.44 6.54
C SER A 24 2.52 -12.88 6.78
N GLY A 25 3.71 -13.20 6.28
CA GLY A 25 4.44 -14.41 6.60
C GLY A 25 4.61 -15.37 5.42
N ALA A 26 5.69 -16.14 5.43
CA ALA A 26 6.05 -17.12 4.41
C ALA A 26 5.00 -18.23 4.18
N GLU A 27 4.25 -18.57 5.23
CA GLU A 27 3.22 -19.61 5.22
C GLU A 27 1.83 -19.10 4.84
N ASP A 28 1.67 -17.78 4.66
CA ASP A 28 0.42 -17.19 4.19
C ASP A 28 0.24 -17.46 2.69
N GLU A 29 -0.82 -18.19 2.33
CA GLU A 29 -1.16 -18.48 0.93
C GLU A 29 -1.51 -17.22 0.13
N GLU A 30 -1.96 -16.17 0.82
CA GLU A 30 -2.22 -14.83 0.26
C GLU A 30 -1.18 -13.80 0.70
N ARG A 31 0.08 -14.23 0.93
CA ARG A 31 1.16 -13.39 1.46
C ARG A 31 1.19 -11.99 0.86
N VAL A 32 1.19 -11.00 1.75
CA VAL A 32 1.30 -9.58 1.42
C VAL A 32 2.58 -9.03 2.02
N LEU A 33 3.40 -8.42 1.18
CA LEU A 33 4.56 -7.63 1.60
C LEU A 33 4.25 -6.16 1.38
N ILE A 34 4.42 -5.33 2.40
CA ILE A 34 4.23 -3.87 2.28
C ILE A 34 5.56 -3.19 2.62
N PHE A 35 6.00 -2.34 1.72
CA PHE A 35 7.22 -1.57 1.84
C PHE A 35 6.89 -0.09 1.89
N SER A 36 7.41 0.57 2.93
CA SER A 36 7.29 2.00 3.16
C SER A 36 8.27 2.40 4.27
N THR A 37 8.60 3.68 4.33
CA THR A 37 9.27 4.26 5.50
C THR A 37 8.25 4.97 6.38
N GLN A 38 8.63 5.25 7.63
CA GLN A 38 7.82 6.07 8.53
C GLN A 38 7.54 7.47 7.92
N GLU A 39 8.54 8.09 7.28
CA GLU A 39 8.39 9.39 6.63
C GLU A 39 7.40 9.32 5.46
N ASN A 40 7.44 8.25 4.67
CA ASN A 40 6.50 8.04 3.58
C ASN A 40 5.05 7.95 4.09
N VAL A 41 4.79 7.17 5.15
CA VAL A 41 3.43 7.08 5.72
C VAL A 41 2.99 8.41 6.33
N ARG A 42 3.92 9.19 6.92
CA ARG A 42 3.63 10.55 7.39
C ARG A 42 3.18 11.45 6.24
N HIS A 43 3.88 11.44 5.11
CA HIS A 43 3.45 12.18 3.91
C HIS A 43 2.10 11.71 3.39
N LEU A 44 1.85 10.39 3.43
CA LEU A 44 0.57 9.81 3.02
C LEU A 44 -0.57 10.33 3.90
N SER A 45 -0.40 10.36 5.23
CA SER A 45 -1.40 10.91 6.17
C SER A 45 -1.65 12.40 6.00
N ALA A 46 -0.66 13.16 5.51
CA ALA A 46 -0.79 14.59 5.26
C ALA A 46 -1.42 14.91 3.89
N SER A 47 -1.66 13.89 3.06
CA SER A 47 -2.17 14.07 1.70
C SER A 47 -3.70 14.13 1.67
N ALA A 48 -4.25 15.22 1.14
CA ALA A 48 -5.69 15.34 0.91
C ALA A 48 -6.17 14.45 -0.26
N THR A 49 -5.27 14.11 -1.18
CA THR A 49 -5.55 13.21 -2.30
C THR A 49 -4.62 12.02 -2.27
N LEU A 50 -5.18 10.82 -2.34
CA LEU A 50 -4.43 9.59 -2.54
C LEU A 50 -4.63 9.09 -3.96
N PHE A 51 -3.59 8.49 -4.53
CA PHE A 51 -3.67 7.76 -5.79
C PHE A 51 -3.31 6.31 -5.56
N CYS A 52 -4.07 5.39 -6.14
CA CYS A 52 -3.80 3.96 -6.07
C CYS A 52 -3.58 3.42 -7.47
N ASP A 53 -2.43 2.81 -7.70
CA ASP A 53 -2.08 2.20 -8.98
C ASP A 53 -1.62 0.75 -8.77
N GLY A 54 -2.09 -0.12 -9.65
CA GLY A 54 -1.88 -1.54 -9.59
C GLY A 54 -1.26 -2.06 -10.88
N THR A 55 0.07 -2.22 -10.91
CA THR A 55 0.78 -2.63 -12.14
C THR A 55 1.09 -4.12 -12.19
N PHE A 56 0.89 -4.72 -13.37
CA PHE A 56 1.00 -6.16 -13.60
C PHE A 56 2.27 -6.59 -14.33
N LYS A 57 2.84 -5.70 -15.15
CA LYS A 57 3.96 -6.05 -16.04
C LYS A 57 5.31 -6.18 -15.32
N THR A 58 5.37 -5.72 -14.07
CA THR A 58 6.62 -5.60 -13.29
C THR A 58 6.63 -6.47 -12.03
N ALA A 59 5.55 -7.20 -11.74
CA ALA A 59 5.49 -8.08 -10.57
C ALA A 59 6.40 -9.31 -10.81
N PRO A 60 7.22 -9.73 -9.82
CA PRO A 60 7.91 -11.01 -9.88
C PRO A 60 6.90 -12.14 -10.10
N THR A 61 7.30 -13.23 -10.75
CA THR A 61 6.40 -14.37 -11.08
C THR A 61 5.65 -14.96 -9.88
N GLN A 62 6.12 -14.70 -8.66
CA GLN A 62 5.53 -15.14 -7.40
C GLN A 62 4.38 -14.26 -6.91
N PHE A 63 4.26 -13.02 -7.41
CA PHE A 63 3.23 -12.06 -7.03
C PHE A 63 2.34 -11.73 -8.22
N ALA A 64 1.05 -11.51 -7.95
CA ALA A 64 0.08 -11.20 -8.99
C ALA A 64 0.11 -9.72 -9.39
N GLN A 65 0.58 -8.85 -8.50
CA GLN A 65 0.56 -7.40 -8.69
C GLN A 65 1.61 -6.72 -7.81
N LEU A 66 2.18 -5.63 -8.33
CA LEU A 66 2.75 -4.56 -7.54
C LEU A 66 1.68 -3.48 -7.40
N PHE A 67 1.15 -3.31 -6.21
CA PHE A 67 0.20 -2.25 -5.86
C PHE A 67 0.94 -1.09 -5.21
N THR A 68 0.57 0.14 -5.52
CA THR A 68 1.22 1.34 -5.00
C THR A 68 0.19 2.33 -4.51
N VAL A 69 0.50 2.98 -3.38
CA VAL A 69 -0.30 4.09 -2.84
C VAL A 69 0.56 5.34 -2.84
N HIS A 70 0.03 6.38 -3.45
CA HIS A 70 0.72 7.64 -3.67
C HIS A 70 0.04 8.72 -2.85
N GLY A 71 0.86 9.60 -2.29
CA GLY A 71 0.41 10.85 -1.69
C GLY A 71 0.93 12.04 -2.49
N VAL A 72 0.50 13.24 -2.12
CA VAL A 72 0.98 14.47 -2.74
C VAL A 72 2.13 15.04 -1.92
N VAL A 73 3.33 15.05 -2.49
CA VAL A 73 4.52 15.65 -1.89
C VAL A 73 5.00 16.78 -2.78
N LEU A 74 5.09 17.99 -2.22
CA LEU A 74 5.47 19.21 -2.95
C LEU A 74 4.65 19.45 -4.23
N GLY A 75 3.36 19.08 -4.21
CA GLY A 75 2.43 19.26 -5.33
C GLY A 75 2.44 18.13 -6.37
N TYR A 76 3.27 17.10 -6.20
CA TYR A 76 3.37 15.97 -7.13
C TYR A 76 2.85 14.68 -6.50
N PRO A 77 2.14 13.82 -7.26
CA PRO A 77 1.84 12.47 -6.82
C PRO A 77 3.13 11.66 -6.78
N VAL A 78 3.48 11.16 -5.60
CA VAL A 78 4.69 10.37 -5.36
C VAL A 78 4.28 9.02 -4.77
N PRO A 79 4.79 7.88 -5.28
CA PRO A 79 4.56 6.58 -4.67
C PRO A 79 5.27 6.50 -3.31
N LEU A 80 4.47 6.34 -2.25
CA LEU A 80 4.94 6.34 -0.86
C LEU A 80 4.89 4.93 -0.24
N VAL A 81 3.92 4.11 -0.68
CA VAL A 81 3.77 2.72 -0.24
C VAL A 81 3.78 1.80 -1.46
N TYR A 82 4.46 0.67 -1.32
CA TYR A 82 4.55 -0.39 -2.32
C TYR A 82 4.12 -1.70 -1.68
N ALA A 83 3.15 -2.39 -2.27
CA ALA A 83 2.67 -3.68 -1.79
C ALA A 83 2.82 -4.74 -2.89
N LEU A 84 3.47 -5.86 -2.56
CA LEU A 84 3.47 -7.06 -3.39
C LEU A 84 2.37 -7.98 -2.87
N THR A 85 1.41 -8.31 -3.75
CA THR A 85 0.25 -9.14 -3.40
C THR A 85 0.19 -10.36 -4.30
N THR A 86 -0.18 -11.52 -3.75
CA THR A 86 -0.35 -12.77 -4.53
C THR A 86 -1.75 -12.91 -5.14
N ARG A 87 -2.67 -11.97 -4.81
CA ARG A 87 -4.06 -11.91 -5.26
C ARG A 87 -4.50 -10.46 -5.48
N LYS A 88 -5.55 -10.27 -6.28
CA LYS A 88 -6.16 -8.96 -6.62
C LYS A 88 -7.61 -8.86 -6.11
N ARG A 89 -7.87 -9.49 -4.97
CA ARG A 89 -9.22 -9.57 -4.40
C ARG A 89 -9.46 -8.33 -3.56
N GLU A 90 -10.72 -7.97 -3.39
CA GLU A 90 -11.12 -6.87 -2.50
C GLU A 90 -10.55 -7.05 -1.09
N GLN A 91 -10.58 -8.28 -0.57
CA GLN A 91 -10.00 -8.61 0.73
C GLN A 91 -8.50 -8.32 0.80
N THR A 92 -7.75 -8.58 -0.27
CA THR A 92 -6.31 -8.31 -0.34
C THR A 92 -6.03 -6.80 -0.33
N HIS A 93 -6.76 -6.02 -1.12
CA HIS A 93 -6.64 -4.55 -1.12
C HIS A 93 -7.05 -3.96 0.23
N ARG A 94 -8.15 -4.44 0.81
CA ARG A 94 -8.59 -4.04 2.16
C ARG A 94 -7.52 -4.34 3.21
N TYR A 95 -6.89 -5.50 3.13
CA TYR A 95 -5.81 -5.87 4.05
C TYR A 95 -4.61 -4.92 3.93
N VAL A 96 -4.17 -4.60 2.70
CA VAL A 96 -3.09 -3.63 2.46
C VAL A 96 -3.44 -2.26 3.05
N HIS A 97 -4.61 -1.71 2.71
CA HIS A 97 -5.04 -0.40 3.19
C HIS A 97 -5.19 -0.37 4.72
N GLN A 98 -5.76 -1.42 5.33
CA GLN A 98 -5.88 -1.53 6.78
C GLN A 98 -4.51 -1.51 7.45
N ARG A 99 -3.53 -2.26 6.96
CA ARG A 99 -2.16 -2.25 7.52
C ARG A 99 -1.49 -0.88 7.42
N ILE A 100 -1.75 -0.12 6.37
CA ILE A 100 -1.24 1.25 6.22
C ILE A 100 -1.91 2.19 7.24
N ILE A 101 -3.23 2.08 7.41
CA ILE A 101 -4.01 2.86 8.38
C ILE A 101 -3.55 2.54 9.81
N ASP A 102 -3.48 1.26 10.18
CA ASP A 102 -3.04 0.84 11.51
C ASP A 102 -1.63 1.39 11.83
N TYR A 103 -0.70 1.29 10.87
CA TYR A 103 0.66 1.81 11.03
C TYR A 103 0.68 3.33 11.29
N ALA A 104 -0.20 4.08 10.63
CA ALA A 104 -0.35 5.52 10.86
C ALA A 104 -0.98 5.81 12.23
N GLU A 105 -2.04 5.09 12.60
CA GLU A 105 -2.76 5.28 13.86
C GLU A 105 -1.89 4.96 15.08
N GLU A 106 -1.07 3.91 15.03
CA GLU A 106 -0.05 3.60 16.04
C GLU A 106 0.91 4.78 16.34
N ARG A 107 1.03 5.70 15.38
CA ARG A 107 1.88 6.91 15.45
C ARG A 107 1.08 8.20 15.66
N ASN A 108 -0.21 8.08 15.97
CA ASN A 108 -1.15 9.19 16.11
C ASN A 108 -1.32 10.03 14.84
N TRP A 109 -1.19 9.40 13.67
CA TRP A 109 -1.53 10.01 12.38
C TRP A 109 -2.85 9.44 11.87
N SER A 110 -3.66 10.30 11.25
CA SER A 110 -4.93 9.90 10.64
C SER A 110 -4.80 9.98 9.13
N ILE A 111 -5.10 8.89 8.44
CA ILE A 111 -5.23 8.88 6.98
C ILE A 111 -6.70 9.16 6.67
N ASN A 112 -7.01 10.40 6.28
CA ASN A 112 -8.37 10.82 5.98
C ASN A 112 -8.38 11.74 4.75
N PRO A 113 -8.10 11.19 3.54
CA PRO A 113 -8.10 11.97 2.32
C PRO A 113 -9.52 12.43 1.95
N SER A 114 -9.62 13.58 1.28
CA SER A 114 -10.87 14.03 0.68
C SER A 114 -11.15 13.34 -0.66
N LEU A 115 -10.10 12.91 -1.37
CA LEU A 115 -10.20 12.28 -2.69
C LEU A 115 -9.26 11.08 -2.80
N CYS A 116 -9.78 9.97 -3.33
CA CYS A 116 -9.01 8.82 -3.76
C CYS A 116 -9.18 8.64 -5.27
N MET A 117 -8.09 8.77 -6.03
CA MET A 117 -8.02 8.47 -7.46
C MET A 117 -7.44 7.09 -7.68
N MET A 118 -8.07 6.28 -8.51
CA MET A 118 -7.61 4.91 -8.76
C MET A 118 -8.15 4.38 -10.08
N ASP A 119 -7.48 3.39 -10.65
CA ASP A 119 -8.05 2.62 -11.75
C ASP A 119 -9.40 2.04 -11.32
N VAL A 120 -10.34 1.90 -12.26
CA VAL A 120 -11.72 1.39 -12.03
C VAL A 120 -11.78 -0.11 -11.67
N GLU A 121 -10.75 -0.62 -10.99
CA GLU A 121 -10.70 -1.93 -10.37
C GLU A 121 -11.66 -1.97 -9.17
N LEU A 122 -12.83 -2.60 -9.35
CA LEU A 122 -13.89 -2.70 -8.35
C LEU A 122 -13.39 -3.18 -6.97
N ALA A 123 -12.43 -4.11 -6.97
CA ALA A 123 -11.86 -4.66 -5.74
C ALA A 123 -11.19 -3.58 -4.87
N ASN A 124 -10.39 -2.70 -5.47
CA ASN A 124 -9.74 -1.61 -4.74
C ASN A 124 -10.75 -0.52 -4.34
N MET A 125 -11.68 -0.16 -5.25
CA MET A 125 -12.72 0.83 -4.94
C MET A 125 -13.57 0.42 -3.73
N ASN A 126 -13.99 -0.84 -3.66
CA ASN A 126 -14.79 -1.33 -2.55
C ASN A 126 -13.99 -1.36 -1.24
N ALA A 127 -12.71 -1.74 -1.29
CA ALA A 127 -11.84 -1.69 -0.13
C ALA A 127 -11.73 -0.26 0.44
N ILE A 128 -11.50 0.74 -0.41
CA ILE A 128 -11.45 2.15 -0.01
C ILE A 128 -12.80 2.63 0.54
N ARG A 129 -13.93 2.33 -0.12
CA ARG A 129 -15.26 2.69 0.39
C ARG A 129 -15.52 2.16 1.80
N SER A 130 -15.05 0.95 2.09
CA SER A 130 -15.24 0.32 3.39
C SER A 130 -14.38 0.94 4.49
N LEU A 131 -13.17 1.41 4.17
CA LEU A 131 -12.18 1.87 5.15
C LEU A 131 -12.13 3.39 5.31
N LEU A 132 -12.35 4.12 4.21
CA LEU A 132 -12.28 5.57 4.12
C LEU A 132 -13.62 6.11 3.57
N PRO A 133 -14.74 5.92 4.28
CA PRO A 133 -16.09 6.21 3.74
C PRO A 133 -16.34 7.69 3.43
N ASN A 134 -15.52 8.59 3.97
CA ASN A 134 -15.62 10.04 3.74
C ASN A 134 -14.88 10.52 2.49
N ALA A 135 -14.03 9.68 1.89
CA ALA A 135 -13.27 10.04 0.71
C ALA A 135 -14.16 9.93 -0.55
N GLU A 136 -14.14 10.96 -1.40
CA GLU A 136 -14.66 10.84 -2.77
C GLU A 136 -13.78 9.86 -3.56
N ILE A 137 -14.37 8.99 -4.37
CA ILE A 137 -13.61 8.06 -5.22
C ILE A 137 -13.83 8.44 -6.68
N LYS A 138 -12.73 8.66 -7.41
CA LYS A 138 -12.74 8.90 -8.86
C LYS A 138 -11.90 7.87 -9.60
N GLY A 139 -12.45 7.39 -10.71
CA GLY A 139 -11.67 6.63 -11.69
C GLY A 139 -10.69 7.55 -12.41
N CYS A 140 -9.46 7.09 -12.63
CA CYS A 140 -8.52 7.69 -13.59
C CYS A 140 -8.64 7.07 -14.99
#